data_AF-A0A1V3WF09-F1
#
_entry.id   AF-A0A1V3WF09-F1
#
_cell.length_a   1.000
_cell.length_b   1.000
_cell.length_c   1.000
_cell.angle_alpha   90.00
_cell.angle_beta   90.00
_cell.angle_gamma   90.00
#
_symmetry.space_group_name_H-M   'P 1'
#
loop_
_entity.id
_entity.type
_entity.pdbx_description
1 polymer ?
#
loop_
_entity_poly.entity_id
_entity_poly.type
_entity_poly.pdbx_seq_one_letter_code
_entity_poly.pdbx_strand_id
1 'polypeptide(L)'
;MTYDRSGRLETGEVPITEQTMSALMDTLGSIFSPKSPPQLSYSPAGCTDAQASPPASYCPATNTIVVDLAQLQKMGAPADEQSGHVLIQGDDTAMSVVMSRYVLAVQHERGLKLDSPVSALRTACLTGLAHRKIAGPVAAPSGNGLTLTAGDLDKAVAGLLTNHLVASDVNGQTVPAGFTRITAFRSGVVSSNDDLCYERFADASA
;
A
#
# COMPACT_ATOMS: atom_id res chain seq x y z
N MET A 1 15.89 16.33 -9.57
CA MET A 1 14.79 17.32 -9.55
C MET A 1 14.45 17.63 -10.99
N THR A 2 13.30 17.19 -11.46
CA THR A 2 12.76 17.62 -12.74
C THR A 2 11.88 18.83 -12.53
N TYR A 3 11.87 19.73 -13.52
CA TYR A 3 11.04 20.91 -13.53
C TYR A 3 10.14 20.81 -14.76
N ASP A 4 8.87 21.15 -14.60
CA ASP A 4 7.94 21.17 -15.71
C ASP A 4 8.29 22.32 -16.68
N ARG A 5 7.57 22.39 -17.82
CA ARG A 5 7.80 23.46 -18.81
C ARG A 5 7.53 24.87 -18.28
N SER A 6 6.89 25.00 -17.11
CA SER A 6 6.64 26.27 -16.42
C SER A 6 7.68 26.61 -15.34
N GLY A 7 8.69 25.75 -15.15
CA GLY A 7 9.73 25.93 -14.14
C GLY A 7 9.28 25.59 -12.72
N ARG A 8 8.14 24.89 -12.55
CA ARG A 8 7.72 24.35 -11.26
C ARG A 8 8.39 23.02 -11.05
N LEU A 9 8.78 22.73 -9.80
CA LEU A 9 9.31 21.42 -9.45
C LEU A 9 8.24 20.37 -9.79
N GLU A 10 8.56 19.41 -10.65
CA GLU A 10 7.72 18.23 -10.81
C GLU A 10 7.84 17.42 -9.52
N THR A 11 6.77 17.44 -8.73
CA THR A 11 6.69 16.71 -7.47
C THR A 11 6.42 15.22 -7.70
N GLY A 12 5.95 14.85 -8.90
CA GLY A 12 5.54 13.48 -9.21
C GLY A 12 4.17 13.09 -8.64
N GLU A 13 3.52 13.99 -7.90
CA GLU A 13 2.23 13.75 -7.24
C GLU A 13 1.11 13.45 -8.24
N VAL A 14 0.38 12.37 -8.00
CA VAL A 14 -0.83 12.01 -8.74
C VAL A 14 -2.08 12.33 -7.91
N PRO A 15 -3.13 12.93 -8.50
CA PRO A 15 -4.38 13.17 -7.78
C PRO A 15 -5.06 11.88 -7.30
N ILE A 16 -5.37 11.80 -6.01
CA ILE A 16 -6.16 10.70 -5.44
C ILE A 16 -7.61 10.78 -5.93
N THR A 17 -7.93 9.94 -6.91
CA THR A 17 -9.21 9.87 -7.62
C THR A 17 -9.62 8.41 -7.82
N GLU A 18 -10.90 8.16 -8.12
CA GLU A 18 -11.35 6.79 -8.40
C GLU A 18 -10.61 6.16 -9.58
N GLN A 19 -10.31 6.95 -10.61
CA GLN A 19 -9.52 6.51 -11.76
C GLN A 19 -8.10 6.08 -11.37
N THR A 20 -7.44 6.85 -10.49
CA THR A 20 -6.08 6.52 -10.04
C THR A 20 -6.09 5.27 -9.17
N MET A 21 -7.09 5.10 -8.31
CA MET A 21 -7.22 3.86 -7.52
C MET A 21 -7.53 2.65 -8.40
N SER A 22 -8.35 2.79 -9.45
CA SER A 22 -8.58 1.72 -10.43
C SER A 22 -7.28 1.33 -11.15
N ALA A 23 -6.49 2.31 -11.60
CA ALA A 23 -5.19 2.07 -12.22
C ALA A 23 -4.21 1.38 -11.26
N LEU A 24 -4.25 1.75 -9.97
CA LEU A 24 -3.48 1.08 -8.92
C LEU A 24 -3.90 -0.40 -8.78
N MET A 25 -5.20 -0.69 -8.73
CA MET A 25 -5.69 -2.08 -8.66
C MET A 25 -5.25 -2.91 -9.87
N ASP A 26 -5.32 -2.36 -11.09
CA ASP A 26 -4.87 -3.02 -12.31
C ASP A 26 -3.36 -3.29 -12.31
N THR A 27 -2.59 -2.31 -11.85
CA THR A 27 -1.13 -2.40 -11.72
C THR A 27 -0.75 -3.51 -10.73
N LEU A 28 -1.39 -3.54 -9.56
CA LEU A 28 -1.19 -4.58 -8.55
C LEU A 28 -1.65 -5.96 -9.03
N GLY A 29 -2.75 -6.03 -9.79
CA GLY A 29 -3.19 -7.25 -10.46
C GLY A 29 -2.17 -7.79 -11.44
N SER A 30 -1.48 -6.92 -12.16
CA SER A 30 -0.39 -7.32 -13.07
C SER A 30 0.84 -7.82 -12.31
N ILE A 31 1.14 -7.23 -11.14
CA ILE A 31 2.29 -7.60 -10.30
C ILE A 31 2.08 -8.93 -9.59
N PHE A 32 0.93 -9.10 -8.94
CA PHE A 32 0.66 -10.24 -8.06
C PHE A 32 -0.14 -11.37 -8.73
N SER A 33 -0.86 -11.06 -9.81
CA SER A 33 -1.68 -12.01 -10.59
C SER A 33 -2.53 -12.97 -9.72
N PRO A 34 -3.31 -12.47 -8.74
CA PRO A 34 -4.20 -13.33 -7.95
C PRO A 34 -5.26 -13.97 -8.86
N LYS A 35 -5.68 -15.19 -8.54
CA LYS A 35 -6.76 -15.89 -9.26
C LYS A 35 -8.09 -15.17 -9.11
N SER A 36 -8.32 -14.59 -7.93
CA SER A 36 -9.51 -13.85 -7.55
C SER A 36 -9.09 -12.45 -7.08
N PRO A 37 -8.84 -11.49 -8.00
CA PRO A 37 -8.45 -10.14 -7.61
C PRO A 37 -9.51 -9.48 -6.73
N PRO A 38 -9.13 -8.71 -5.69
CA PRO A 38 -10.08 -8.03 -4.85
C PRO A 38 -10.83 -6.94 -5.63
N GLN A 39 -12.09 -6.72 -5.26
CA GLN A 39 -12.89 -5.61 -5.78
C GLN A 39 -12.56 -4.31 -5.06
N LEU A 40 -12.83 -3.17 -5.70
CA LEU A 40 -12.69 -1.85 -5.10
C LEU A 40 -14.06 -1.22 -4.89
N SER A 41 -14.32 -0.69 -3.70
CA SER A 41 -15.57 -0.01 -3.34
C SER A 41 -15.28 1.30 -2.62
N TYR A 42 -16.07 2.33 -2.91
CA TYR A 42 -16.06 3.61 -2.18
C TYR A 42 -17.26 3.79 -1.27
N SER A 43 -18.12 2.77 -1.18
CA SER A 43 -19.29 2.79 -0.30
C SER A 43 -18.87 2.36 1.10
N PRO A 44 -19.12 3.16 2.15
CA PRO A 44 -18.88 2.75 3.51
C PRO A 44 -19.74 1.54 3.85
N ALA A 45 -19.10 0.40 4.06
CA ALA A 45 -19.73 -0.83 4.53
C ALA A 45 -18.83 -1.43 5.61
N GLY A 46 -19.43 -1.86 6.72
CA GLY A 46 -18.69 -2.59 7.75
C GLY A 46 -18.24 -3.94 7.18
N CYS A 47 -16.98 -4.31 7.38
CA CYS A 47 -16.53 -5.67 7.14
C CYS A 47 -17.13 -6.58 8.23
N THR A 48 -17.78 -7.67 7.86
CA THR A 48 -18.43 -8.57 8.83
C THR A 48 -17.45 -9.47 9.58
N ASP A 49 -16.25 -9.63 9.04
CA ASP A 49 -15.22 -10.57 9.47
C ASP A 49 -13.85 -9.92 9.70
N ALA A 50 -13.80 -8.59 9.71
CA ALA A 50 -12.61 -7.80 10.01
C ALA A 50 -12.97 -6.44 10.61
N GLN A 51 -12.06 -5.84 11.36
CA GLN A 51 -12.22 -4.47 11.83
C GLN A 51 -11.79 -3.47 10.75
N ALA A 52 -12.67 -2.54 10.38
CA ALA A 52 -12.33 -1.48 9.45
C ALA A 52 -11.20 -0.59 9.98
N SER A 53 -10.27 -0.24 9.11
CA SER A 53 -9.11 0.61 9.33
C SER A 53 -9.05 1.72 8.26
N PRO A 54 -9.91 2.76 8.33
CA PRO A 54 -9.90 3.85 7.35
C PRO A 54 -8.51 4.52 7.26
N PRO A 55 -8.13 5.05 6.09
CA PRO A 55 -8.98 5.34 4.94
C PRO A 55 -9.17 4.18 3.95
N ALA A 56 -8.49 3.03 4.11
CA ALA A 56 -8.71 1.86 3.26
C ALA A 56 -8.69 0.57 4.08
N SER A 57 -9.72 -0.26 3.92
CA SER A 57 -9.91 -1.53 4.65
C SER A 57 -10.07 -2.69 3.67
N TYR A 58 -9.58 -3.87 4.03
CA TYR A 58 -9.84 -5.10 3.27
C TYR A 58 -10.86 -5.96 4.04
N CYS A 59 -11.96 -6.34 3.37
CA CYS A 59 -12.96 -7.26 3.90
C CYS A 59 -12.75 -8.66 3.27
N PRO A 60 -12.26 -9.66 4.02
CA PRO A 60 -11.99 -10.99 3.46
C PRO A 60 -13.25 -11.71 2.96
N ALA A 61 -14.38 -11.60 3.67
CA ALA A 61 -15.63 -12.31 3.35
C ALA A 61 -16.18 -12.00 1.95
N THR A 62 -15.95 -10.79 1.45
CA THR A 62 -16.42 -10.32 0.14
C THR A 62 -15.27 -10.06 -0.82
N ASN A 63 -14.02 -10.31 -0.40
CA ASN A 63 -12.81 -9.98 -1.14
C ASN A 63 -12.82 -8.53 -1.68
N THR A 64 -13.17 -7.57 -0.83
CA THR A 64 -13.35 -6.16 -1.22
C THR A 64 -12.41 -5.25 -0.46
N ILE A 65 -11.76 -4.34 -1.16
CA ILE A 65 -11.08 -3.18 -0.57
C ILE A 65 -12.08 -2.02 -0.55
N VAL A 66 -12.41 -1.54 0.64
CA VAL A 66 -13.28 -0.38 0.86
C VAL A 66 -12.42 0.84 1.11
N VAL A 67 -12.61 1.90 0.33
CA VAL A 67 -11.85 3.15 0.41
C VAL A 67 -12.76 4.32 0.75
N ASP A 68 -12.44 5.03 1.83
CA ASP A 68 -12.97 6.37 2.07
C ASP A 68 -12.13 7.36 1.25
N LEU A 69 -12.63 7.72 0.07
CA LEU A 69 -11.88 8.55 -0.87
C LEU A 69 -11.54 9.93 -0.29
N ALA A 70 -12.42 10.51 0.54
CA ALA A 70 -12.20 11.83 1.12
C ALA A 70 -11.08 11.79 2.18
N GLN A 71 -11.08 10.78 3.05
CA GLN A 71 -9.99 10.60 4.02
C GLN A 71 -8.69 10.20 3.33
N LEU A 72 -8.76 9.42 2.25
CA LEU A 72 -7.60 9.05 1.45
C LEU A 72 -6.97 10.28 0.77
N GLN A 73 -7.78 11.16 0.19
CA GLN A 73 -7.33 12.45 -0.36
C GLN A 73 -6.67 13.34 0.69
N LYS A 74 -7.23 13.40 1.90
CA LYS A 74 -6.64 14.14 3.01
C LYS A 74 -5.29 13.56 3.43
N MET A 75 -5.17 12.23 3.48
CA MET A 75 -3.91 11.54 3.79
C MET A 75 -2.85 11.73 2.71
N GLY A 76 -3.27 11.78 1.44
CA GLY A 76 -2.39 11.95 0.29
C GLY A 76 -2.05 13.41 -0.04
N ALA A 77 -2.45 14.37 0.79
CA ALA A 77 -2.16 15.78 0.56
C ALA A 77 -0.65 16.04 0.78
N PRO A 78 0.06 16.69 -0.16
CA PRO A 78 1.47 16.97 -0.01
C PRO A 78 1.76 17.85 1.20
N ALA A 79 2.70 17.40 2.04
CA ALA A 79 3.21 18.14 3.19
C ALA A 79 4.61 17.65 3.57
N ASP A 80 5.39 18.49 4.23
CA ASP A 80 6.74 18.18 4.68
C ASP A 80 7.11 19.01 5.92
N GLU A 81 8.38 18.94 6.34
CA GLU A 81 8.86 19.65 7.52
C GLU A 81 8.75 21.17 7.40
N GLN A 82 8.84 21.70 6.17
CA GLN A 82 8.83 23.14 5.90
C GLN A 82 7.40 23.69 5.81
N SER A 83 6.51 22.95 5.13
CA SER A 83 5.15 23.38 4.83
C SER A 83 4.13 22.98 5.90
N GLY A 84 4.39 21.89 6.63
CA GLY A 84 3.42 21.31 7.58
C GLY A 84 4.02 20.81 8.90
N HIS A 85 5.33 20.90 9.11
CA HIS A 85 6.02 20.37 10.29
C HIS A 85 5.75 18.87 10.54
N VAL A 86 5.62 18.12 9.44
CA VAL A 86 5.42 16.66 9.43
C VAL A 86 6.53 15.99 8.61
N LEU A 87 6.69 14.67 8.77
CA LEU A 87 7.48 13.91 7.79
C LEU A 87 6.84 14.02 6.40
N ILE A 88 7.63 13.81 5.35
CA ILE A 88 7.17 13.91 3.96
C ILE A 88 5.89 13.09 3.72
N GLN A 89 4.90 13.72 3.09
CA GLN A 89 3.59 13.18 2.76
C GLN A 89 3.24 13.53 1.31
N GLY A 90 2.38 12.72 0.71
CA GLY A 90 1.84 12.93 -0.63
C GLY A 90 1.01 11.74 -1.08
N ASP A 91 0.74 11.66 -2.37
CA ASP A 91 -0.03 10.61 -3.02
C ASP A 91 0.34 9.19 -2.57
N ASP A 92 1.63 8.86 -2.49
CA ASP A 92 2.08 7.51 -2.11
C ASP A 92 1.94 7.23 -0.60
N THR A 93 1.81 8.26 0.26
CA THR A 93 1.35 8.06 1.65
C THR A 93 -0.05 7.43 1.67
N ALA A 94 -0.91 7.78 0.71
CA ALA A 94 -2.25 7.24 0.56
C ALA A 94 -2.27 5.94 -0.27
N MET A 95 -1.62 5.92 -1.44
CA MET A 95 -1.64 4.76 -2.33
C MET A 95 -1.00 3.53 -1.69
N SER A 96 0.10 3.68 -0.94
CA SER A 96 0.73 2.57 -0.23
C SER A 96 -0.21 1.90 0.80
N VAL A 97 -1.17 2.64 1.38
CA VAL A 97 -2.20 2.07 2.25
C VAL A 97 -3.15 1.19 1.43
N VAL A 98 -3.60 1.63 0.25
CA VAL A 98 -4.42 0.80 -0.65
C VAL A 98 -3.65 -0.42 -1.15
N MET A 99 -2.37 -0.27 -1.52
CA MET A 99 -1.49 -1.39 -1.86
C MET A 99 -1.41 -2.41 -0.72
N SER A 100 -1.28 -1.95 0.53
CA SER A 100 -1.24 -2.83 1.70
C SER A 100 -2.54 -3.65 1.85
N ARG A 101 -3.70 -3.05 1.55
CA ARG A 101 -4.98 -3.76 1.56
C ARG A 101 -5.09 -4.77 0.41
N TYR A 102 -4.52 -4.46 -0.75
CA TYR A 102 -4.44 -5.40 -1.87
C TYR A 102 -3.61 -6.64 -1.53
N VAL A 103 -2.44 -6.45 -0.91
CA VAL A 103 -1.58 -7.59 -0.57
C VAL A 103 -2.12 -8.40 0.61
N LEU A 104 -3.04 -7.86 1.42
CA LEU A 104 -3.85 -8.68 2.33
C LEU A 104 -4.77 -9.64 1.57
N ALA A 105 -5.37 -9.21 0.46
CA ALA A 105 -6.14 -10.11 -0.42
C ALA A 105 -5.28 -11.21 -1.04
N VAL A 106 -4.06 -10.86 -1.47
CA VAL A 106 -3.09 -11.84 -1.99
C VAL A 106 -2.70 -12.87 -0.90
N GLN A 107 -2.53 -12.43 0.34
CA GLN A 107 -2.28 -13.33 1.46
C GLN A 107 -3.49 -14.22 1.77
N HIS A 108 -4.70 -13.65 1.69
CA HIS A 108 -5.96 -14.36 1.91
C HIS A 108 -6.16 -15.49 0.89
N GLU A 109 -5.89 -15.23 -0.39
CA GLU A 109 -5.95 -16.24 -1.45
C GLU A 109 -4.96 -17.41 -1.20
N ARG A 110 -3.82 -17.13 -0.56
CA ARG A 110 -2.85 -18.15 -0.14
C ARG A 110 -3.24 -18.90 1.14
N GLY A 111 -4.38 -18.59 1.76
CA GLY A 111 -4.85 -19.21 2.99
C GLY A 111 -4.03 -18.86 4.23
N LEU A 112 -3.30 -17.74 4.18
CA LEU A 112 -2.45 -17.29 5.29
C LEU A 112 -3.28 -16.53 6.33
N LYS A 113 -2.83 -16.55 7.60
CA LYS A 113 -3.44 -15.73 8.64
C LYS A 113 -3.26 -14.25 8.30
N LEU A 114 -4.31 -13.46 8.57
CA LEU A 114 -4.35 -12.03 8.27
C LEU A 114 -4.39 -11.15 9.51
N ASP A 115 -4.59 -11.74 10.69
CA ASP A 115 -4.89 -11.10 11.97
C ASP A 115 -3.78 -11.34 13.00
N SER A 116 -2.54 -11.05 12.62
CA SER A 116 -1.38 -11.23 13.50
C SER A 116 -0.30 -10.17 13.30
N PRO A 117 0.59 -9.98 14.29
CA PRO A 117 1.78 -9.16 14.09
C PRO A 117 2.66 -9.62 12.92
N VAL A 118 2.70 -10.93 12.63
CA VAL A 118 3.47 -11.49 11.52
C VAL A 118 2.83 -11.13 10.17
N SER A 119 1.49 -11.23 10.06
CA SER A 119 0.79 -10.82 8.84
C SER A 119 0.95 -9.33 8.58
N ALA A 120 0.94 -8.49 9.63
CA ALA A 120 1.21 -7.05 9.52
C ALA A 120 2.60 -6.76 8.91
N LEU A 121 3.64 -7.49 9.35
CA LEU A 121 5.00 -7.37 8.79
C LEU A 121 5.10 -7.95 7.37
N ARG A 122 4.40 -9.05 7.10
CA ARG A 122 4.32 -9.63 5.75
C ARG A 122 3.66 -8.66 4.77
N THR A 123 2.56 -8.00 5.18
CA THR A 123 1.89 -6.93 4.44
C THR A 123 2.85 -5.79 4.12
N ALA A 124 3.64 -5.33 5.11
CA ALA A 124 4.65 -4.30 4.88
C ALA A 124 5.68 -4.74 3.82
N CYS A 125 6.19 -5.97 3.95
CA CYS A 125 7.16 -6.53 3.01
C CYS A 125 6.58 -6.65 1.59
N LEU A 126 5.38 -7.19 1.44
CA LEU A 126 4.72 -7.32 0.13
C LEU A 126 4.39 -5.96 -0.48
N THR A 127 4.04 -4.97 0.34
CA THR A 127 3.86 -3.59 -0.14
C THR A 127 5.18 -3.02 -0.65
N GLY A 128 6.30 -3.25 0.05
CA GLY A 128 7.63 -2.89 -0.44
C GLY A 128 8.03 -3.60 -1.72
N LEU A 129 7.65 -4.88 -1.88
CA LEU A 129 7.82 -5.62 -3.13
C LEU A 129 7.00 -5.01 -4.27
N ALA A 130 5.76 -4.57 -4.01
CA ALA A 130 4.96 -3.86 -4.99
C ALA A 130 5.70 -2.60 -5.48
N HIS A 131 6.22 -1.78 -4.55
CA HIS A 131 7.01 -0.58 -4.87
C HIS A 131 8.22 -0.92 -5.74
N ARG A 132 8.95 -2.00 -5.43
CA ARG A 132 10.06 -2.44 -6.28
C ARG A 132 9.62 -2.72 -7.71
N LYS A 133 8.46 -3.35 -7.90
CA LYS A 133 7.95 -3.74 -9.22
C LYS A 133 7.42 -2.55 -10.03
N ILE A 134 6.87 -1.53 -9.36
CA ILE A 134 6.44 -0.27 -9.98
C ILE A 134 7.57 0.78 -10.08
N ALA A 135 8.81 0.47 -9.70
CA ALA A 135 9.96 1.34 -9.94
C ALA A 135 10.33 1.45 -11.43
N GLY A 136 9.74 0.62 -12.29
CA GLY A 136 9.77 0.74 -13.74
C GLY A 136 8.36 0.55 -14.32
N PRO A 137 8.18 0.76 -15.64
CA PRO A 137 6.87 0.65 -16.27
C PRO A 137 6.26 -0.74 -16.09
N VAL A 138 4.99 -0.79 -15.66
CA VAL A 138 4.21 -2.02 -15.58
C VAL A 138 3.17 -2.02 -16.70
N ALA A 139 3.13 -3.11 -17.48
CA ALA A 139 2.09 -3.30 -18.49
C ALA A 139 0.76 -3.69 -17.82
N ALA A 140 -0.06 -2.68 -17.52
CA ALA A 140 -1.41 -2.88 -17.00
C ALA A 140 -2.44 -3.02 -18.15
N PRO A 141 -3.50 -3.86 -18.02
CA PRO A 141 -4.52 -4.03 -19.05
C PRO A 141 -5.21 -2.74 -19.49
N SER A 142 -5.37 -1.77 -18.58
CA SER A 142 -5.95 -0.46 -18.86
C SER A 142 -5.02 0.48 -19.65
N GLY A 143 -3.76 0.10 -19.89
CA GLY A 143 -2.75 0.93 -20.53
C GLY A 143 -2.19 2.05 -19.64
N ASN A 144 -2.71 2.18 -18.41
CA ASN A 144 -2.36 3.24 -17.45
C ASN A 144 -1.61 2.67 -16.24
N GLY A 145 -0.55 1.89 -16.49
CA GLY A 145 0.27 1.35 -15.41
C GLY A 145 0.89 2.47 -14.58
N LEU A 146 0.73 2.43 -13.26
CA LEU A 146 1.38 3.39 -12.36
C LEU A 146 2.87 3.05 -12.22
N THR A 147 3.70 4.09 -12.28
CA THR A 147 5.15 4.00 -12.06
C THR A 147 5.51 4.94 -10.93
N LEU A 148 6.40 4.51 -10.04
CA LEU A 148 6.90 5.37 -8.95
C LEU A 148 7.61 6.59 -9.51
N THR A 149 7.38 7.70 -8.83
CA THR A 149 8.11 8.95 -9.02
C THR A 149 9.15 9.12 -7.91
N ALA A 150 10.02 10.12 -8.08
CA ALA A 150 11.05 10.40 -7.08
C ALA A 150 10.41 10.89 -5.77
N GLY A 151 10.72 10.23 -4.66
CA GLY A 151 10.21 10.59 -3.32
C GLY A 151 9.03 9.76 -2.83
N ASP A 152 8.36 8.99 -3.70
CA ASP A 152 7.22 8.14 -3.30
C ASP A 152 7.62 7.13 -2.22
N LEU A 153 8.77 6.47 -2.40
CA LEU A 153 9.29 5.55 -1.41
C LEU A 153 9.49 6.20 -0.02
N ASP A 154 9.90 7.46 0.03
CA ASP A 154 10.10 8.20 1.28
C ASP A 154 8.75 8.53 1.95
N LYS A 155 7.71 8.84 1.15
CA LYS A 155 6.32 9.05 1.62
C LYS A 155 5.72 7.79 2.25
N ALA A 156 5.93 6.62 1.64
CA ALA A 156 5.52 5.34 2.21
C ALA A 156 6.27 5.04 3.53
N VAL A 157 7.58 5.27 3.57
CA VAL A 157 8.40 5.07 4.79
C VAL A 157 7.99 6.02 5.91
N ALA A 158 7.69 7.29 5.60
CA ALA A 158 7.13 8.24 6.56
C ALA A 158 5.76 7.76 7.10
N GLY A 159 4.92 7.17 6.24
CA GLY A 159 3.64 6.55 6.62
C GLY A 159 3.81 5.41 7.64
N LEU A 160 4.81 4.55 7.45
CA LEU A 160 5.13 3.46 8.40
C LEU A 160 5.44 3.97 9.83
N LEU A 161 5.97 5.19 9.95
CA LEU A 161 6.30 5.82 11.23
C LEU A 161 5.11 6.58 11.82
N THR A 162 4.35 7.29 10.99
CA THR A 162 3.34 8.26 11.42
C THR A 162 1.95 7.66 11.57
N ASN A 163 1.55 6.76 10.67
CA ASN A 163 0.20 6.21 10.63
C ASN A 163 0.14 4.67 10.65
N HIS A 164 1.28 3.98 10.51
CA HIS A 164 1.46 2.52 10.60
C HIS A 164 0.62 1.63 9.66
N LEU A 165 -0.30 2.18 8.86
CA LEU A 165 -1.30 1.39 8.13
C LEU A 165 -0.68 0.47 7.07
N VAL A 166 0.42 0.87 6.42
CA VAL A 166 1.11 -0.01 5.44
C VAL A 166 1.60 -1.31 6.09
N ALA A 167 1.94 -1.26 7.37
CA ALA A 167 2.42 -2.40 8.14
C ALA A 167 1.39 -2.84 9.18
N SER A 168 0.12 -2.87 8.81
CA SER A 168 -0.95 -3.37 9.66
C SER A 168 -1.61 -4.64 9.09
N ASP A 169 -2.18 -5.42 10.00
CA ASP A 169 -2.97 -6.60 9.72
C ASP A 169 -4.36 -6.22 9.18
N VAL A 170 -5.23 -7.20 8.94
CA VAL A 170 -6.59 -6.95 8.41
C VAL A 170 -7.46 -6.08 9.33
N ASN A 171 -7.16 -6.06 10.63
CA ASN A 171 -7.88 -5.32 11.67
C ASN A 171 -7.22 -3.96 11.99
N GLY A 172 -6.20 -3.56 11.22
CA GLY A 172 -5.46 -2.32 11.45
C GLY A 172 -4.44 -2.39 12.59
N GLN A 173 -4.17 -3.58 13.16
CA GLN A 173 -3.18 -3.75 14.23
C GLN A 173 -1.77 -3.91 13.66
N THR A 174 -0.76 -3.45 14.39
CA THR A 174 0.64 -3.48 13.95
C THR A 174 1.59 -3.84 15.09
N VAL A 175 2.87 -4.06 14.76
CA VAL A 175 3.93 -4.14 15.77
C VAL A 175 4.26 -2.74 16.32
N PRO A 176 4.62 -2.60 17.62
CA PRO A 176 4.92 -1.29 18.20
C PRO A 176 6.15 -0.59 17.59
N ALA A 177 7.20 -1.35 17.28
CA ALA A 177 8.49 -0.81 16.87
C ALA A 177 8.49 -0.35 15.39
N GLY A 178 8.59 0.95 15.15
CA GLY A 178 8.64 1.53 13.80
C GLY A 178 9.79 1.02 12.93
N PHE A 179 10.98 0.83 13.51
CA PHE A 179 12.13 0.26 12.78
C PHE A 179 11.87 -1.18 12.30
N THR A 180 11.08 -1.97 13.03
CA THR A 180 10.68 -3.31 12.59
C THR A 180 9.78 -3.23 11.37
N ARG A 181 8.84 -2.27 11.35
CA ARG A 181 7.96 -2.01 10.20
C ARG A 181 8.77 -1.60 8.96
N ILE A 182 9.72 -0.68 9.13
CA ILE A 182 10.65 -0.25 8.06
C ILE A 182 11.51 -1.42 7.57
N THR A 183 12.03 -2.25 8.48
CA THR A 183 12.87 -3.41 8.12
C THR A 183 12.08 -4.41 7.27
N ALA A 184 10.81 -4.65 7.62
CA ALA A 184 9.94 -5.53 6.84
C ALA A 184 9.65 -4.95 5.45
N PHE A 185 9.22 -3.68 5.37
CA PHE A 185 9.00 -3.00 4.09
C PHE A 185 10.25 -3.00 3.20
N ARG A 186 11.42 -2.62 3.75
CA ARG A 186 12.70 -2.63 3.05
C ARG A 186 13.05 -4.02 2.50
N SER A 187 12.71 -5.08 3.22
CA SER A 187 13.00 -6.46 2.77
C SER A 187 12.33 -6.75 1.43
N GLY A 188 11.12 -6.27 1.19
CA GLY A 188 10.45 -6.37 -0.11
C GLY A 188 11.05 -5.46 -1.17
N VAL A 189 11.36 -4.20 -0.81
CA VAL A 189 11.93 -3.20 -1.74
C VAL A 189 13.25 -3.68 -2.37
N VAL A 190 14.08 -4.38 -1.61
CA VAL A 190 15.40 -4.85 -2.08
C VAL A 190 15.40 -6.30 -2.56
N SER A 191 14.26 -7.00 -2.48
CA SER A 191 14.20 -8.43 -2.80
C SER A 191 14.34 -8.70 -4.30
N SER A 192 15.16 -9.67 -4.70
CA SER A 192 15.11 -10.27 -6.03
C SER A 192 14.24 -11.53 -6.10
N ASN A 193 13.71 -11.99 -4.96
CA ASN A 193 12.82 -13.15 -4.83
C ASN A 193 11.44 -12.70 -4.35
N ASP A 194 10.41 -12.92 -5.15
CA ASP A 194 9.04 -12.53 -4.81
C ASP A 194 8.49 -13.36 -3.63
N ASP A 195 9.04 -14.55 -3.38
CA ASP A 195 8.62 -15.40 -2.26
C ASP A 195 9.27 -15.05 -0.91
N LEU A 196 10.29 -14.17 -0.90
CA LEU A 196 11.03 -13.79 0.32
C LEU A 196 10.12 -13.35 1.46
N CYS A 197 9.07 -12.58 1.16
CA CYS A 197 8.18 -12.06 2.19
C CYS A 197 7.39 -13.18 2.89
N TYR A 198 7.03 -14.24 2.17
CA TYR A 198 6.33 -15.39 2.74
C TYR A 198 7.26 -16.27 3.56
N GLU A 199 8.50 -16.47 3.11
CA GLU A 199 9.52 -17.25 3.84
C GLU A 199 9.94 -16.53 5.13
N ARG A 200 10.22 -15.23 5.04
CA ARG A 200 10.72 -14.42 6.16
C ARG A 200 9.66 -14.17 7.23
N PHE A 201 8.41 -14.02 6.81
CA PHE A 201 7.27 -13.74 7.69
C PHE A 201 6.25 -14.87 7.61
N ALA A 202 6.71 -16.12 7.73
CA ALA A 202 5.84 -17.29 7.77
C ALA A 202 5.01 -17.32 9.07
N ASP A 203 3.77 -17.80 8.98
CA ASP A 203 3.00 -18.11 10.17
C ASP A 203 3.74 -19.20 10.97
N ALA A 204 3.77 -19.07 12.30
CA ALA A 204 4.33 -20.13 13.12
C ALA A 204 3.52 -21.43 12.89
N SER A 205 4.23 -22.54 12.68
CA SER A 205 3.62 -23.86 12.68
C SER A 205 2.88 -24.06 14.00
N ALA A 206 1.59 -24.39 13.91
CA ALA A 206 0.79 -24.76 15.08
C ALA A 206 1.28 -26.07 15.70
#